data_AF-A0AAV8XNN7-F1
#
_entry.id   AF-A0AAV8XNN7-F1
#
_cell.length_a   1.000
_cell.length_b   1.000
_cell.length_c   1.000
_cell.angle_alpha   90.00
_cell.angle_beta   90.00
_cell.angle_gamma   90.00
#
_symmetry.space_group_name_H-M   'P 1'
#
loop_
_entity.id
_entity.type
_entity.pdbx_description
1 polymer ?
#
loop_
_entity_poly.entity_id
_entity_poly.type
_entity_poly.pdbx_seq_one_letter_code
_entity_poly.pdbx_strand_id
1 'polypeptide(L)'
;MREFEVVGARSGGEAPRDGMVSPSRGGMTDWEGMWIRSLTKPPACRSLQDLQVIYYGLSGLEALQTLRDSSLRALCKVVRYEKHLANDVLYYSTVNKKVCNKN
;
A
#
# COMPACT_ATOMS: atom_id res chain seq x y z
N MET A 1 18.45 -56.68 -25.14
CA MET A 1 17.93 -56.31 -26.48
C MET A 1 16.41 -56.40 -26.40
N ARG A 2 15.73 -55.28 -26.70
CA ARG A 2 14.26 -55.11 -26.92
C ARG A 2 13.38 -55.21 -25.66
N GLU A 3 12.86 -54.07 -25.19
CA GLU A 3 11.61 -53.37 -25.61
C GLU A 3 10.35 -54.14 -25.20
N PHE A 4 9.46 -53.51 -24.43
CA PHE A 4 8.14 -53.05 -24.91
C PHE A 4 7.28 -52.50 -23.76
N GLU A 5 6.57 -51.42 -24.07
CA GLU A 5 5.53 -50.73 -23.29
C GLU A 5 4.41 -51.67 -22.82
N VAL A 6 3.69 -51.30 -21.74
CA VAL A 6 2.22 -51.16 -21.77
C VAL A 6 1.65 -50.58 -20.46
N VAL A 7 0.76 -49.62 -20.70
CA VAL A 7 -0.32 -49.02 -19.89
C VAL A 7 -0.91 -49.90 -18.77
N GLY A 8 -1.20 -49.27 -17.61
CA GLY A 8 -2.49 -49.43 -16.95
C GLY A 8 -2.51 -49.67 -15.43
N ALA A 9 -3.42 -48.92 -14.78
CA ALA A 9 -4.22 -49.27 -13.60
C ALA A 9 -3.93 -48.56 -12.26
N ARG A 10 -5.03 -47.97 -11.76
CA ARG A 10 -5.28 -47.25 -10.51
C ARG A 10 -4.85 -48.02 -9.26
N SER A 11 -4.27 -47.30 -8.30
CA SER A 11 -4.53 -47.40 -6.84
C SER A 11 -3.83 -46.20 -6.20
N GLY A 12 -4.54 -45.22 -5.63
CA GLY A 12 -5.23 -45.38 -4.35
C GLY A 12 -4.31 -44.86 -3.25
N GLY A 13 -4.38 -43.56 -2.96
CA GLY A 13 -3.53 -42.89 -1.98
C GLY A 13 -3.75 -41.38 -2.00
N GLU A 14 -4.93 -40.94 -1.56
CA GLU A 14 -5.26 -39.52 -1.37
C GLU A 14 -4.35 -38.95 -0.27
N ALA A 15 -3.37 -38.15 -0.68
CA ALA A 15 -2.50 -37.43 0.25
C ALA A 15 -3.30 -36.33 0.97
N PRO A 16 -2.93 -35.98 2.22
CA PRO A 16 -3.67 -35.02 3.02
C PRO A 16 -3.78 -33.69 2.31
N ARG A 17 -5.01 -33.18 2.32
CA ARG A 17 -5.39 -31.87 1.81
C ARG A 17 -4.73 -30.86 2.72
N ASP A 18 -3.50 -30.46 2.42
CA ASP A 18 -2.95 -29.22 2.96
C ASP A 18 -3.85 -28.12 2.41
N GLY A 19 -4.80 -27.74 3.26
CA GLY A 19 -5.78 -26.72 2.98
C GLY A 19 -5.02 -25.44 2.72
N MET A 20 -4.72 -25.19 1.44
CA MET A 20 -4.56 -23.85 0.93
C MET A 20 -5.88 -23.17 1.26
N VAL A 21 -5.95 -22.56 2.44
CA VAL A 21 -7.08 -21.75 2.88
C VAL A 21 -7.25 -20.70 1.79
N SER A 22 -8.22 -20.97 0.93
CA SER A 22 -8.65 -20.02 -0.07
C SER A 22 -9.00 -18.75 0.71
N PRO A 23 -8.42 -17.58 0.39
CA PRO A 23 -8.79 -16.35 1.03
C PRO A 23 -10.28 -16.20 0.83
N SER A 24 -11.02 -16.37 1.92
CA SER A 24 -12.47 -16.29 1.91
C SER A 24 -12.80 -14.88 1.46
N ARG A 25 -13.38 -14.74 0.27
CA ARG A 25 -14.36 -13.74 -0.21
C ARG A 25 -14.49 -12.39 0.54
N GLY A 26 -13.41 -11.84 1.08
CA GLY A 26 -13.23 -10.46 1.50
C GLY A 26 -12.54 -9.77 0.33
N GLY A 27 -13.27 -8.88 -0.34
CA GLY A 27 -12.84 -8.28 -1.58
C GLY A 27 -11.57 -7.47 -1.45
N MET A 28 -11.00 -7.08 -2.59
CA MET A 28 -9.97 -6.04 -2.76
C MET A 28 -10.29 -4.68 -2.08
N THR A 29 -11.41 -4.57 -1.36
CA THR A 29 -11.93 -3.37 -0.68
C THR A 29 -11.22 -3.05 0.64
N ASP A 30 -10.47 -3.99 1.24
CA ASP A 30 -9.69 -3.73 2.45
C ASP A 30 -8.39 -2.94 2.19
N TRP A 31 -7.99 -2.77 0.93
CA TRP A 31 -6.74 -2.07 0.57
C TRP A 31 -6.70 -0.64 1.11
N GLU A 32 -7.76 0.13 0.91
CA GLU A 32 -7.84 1.52 1.38
C GLU A 32 -7.81 1.60 2.91
N GLY A 33 -8.52 0.66 3.58
CA GLY A 33 -8.47 0.52 5.02
C GLY A 33 -7.06 0.20 5.54
N MET A 34 -6.35 -0.72 4.88
CA MET A 34 -4.97 -1.08 5.19
C MET A 34 -4.03 0.11 4.98
N TRP A 35 -4.22 0.88 3.91
CA TRP A 35 -3.42 2.05 3.62
C TRP A 35 -3.61 3.14 4.67
N ILE A 36 -4.85 3.52 4.97
CA ILE A 36 -5.14 4.53 6.00
C ILE A 36 -4.62 4.07 7.36
N ARG A 37 -4.88 2.81 7.74
CA ARG A 37 -4.39 2.25 9.02
C ARG A 37 -2.86 2.28 9.12
N SER A 38 -2.16 2.00 8.02
CA SER A 38 -0.69 2.06 7.96
C SER A 38 -0.17 3.49 8.13
N LEU A 39 -0.86 4.47 7.55
CA LEU A 39 -0.49 5.88 7.67
C LEU A 39 -0.82 6.48 9.05
N THR A 40 -1.90 6.04 9.70
CA THR A 40 -2.28 6.48 11.06
C THR A 40 -1.28 6.02 12.12
N LYS A 41 -0.57 4.91 11.87
CA LYS A 41 0.49 4.45 12.78
C LYS A 41 1.65 5.47 12.82
N PRO A 42 2.24 5.71 14.01
CA PRO A 42 3.42 6.54 14.12
C PRO A 42 4.60 5.91 13.36
N PRO A 43 5.48 6.72 12.76
CA PRO A 43 6.55 6.24 11.88
C PRO A 43 7.54 5.29 12.58
N ALA A 44 7.74 5.43 13.89
CA ALA A 44 8.60 4.55 14.67
C ALA A 44 8.03 3.13 14.88
N CYS A 45 6.72 2.93 14.70
CA CYS A 45 6.05 1.64 14.94
C CYS A 45 5.54 0.98 13.65
N ARG A 46 5.93 1.49 12.47
CA ARG A 46 5.52 0.89 11.19
C ARG A 46 6.31 -0.38 10.91
N SER A 47 5.59 -1.46 10.61
CA SER A 47 6.19 -2.72 10.15
C SER A 47 6.63 -2.62 8.69
N LEU A 48 7.44 -3.59 8.23
CA LEU A 48 7.81 -3.67 6.81
C LEU A 48 6.59 -3.78 5.88
N GLN A 49 5.55 -4.49 6.32
CA GLN A 49 4.30 -4.62 5.57
C GLN A 49 3.59 -3.27 5.45
N ASP A 50 3.51 -2.49 6.53
CA ASP A 50 2.93 -1.14 6.50
C ASP A 50 3.69 -0.23 5.53
N LEU A 51 5.03 -0.30 5.51
CA LEU A 51 5.87 0.48 4.60
C LEU A 51 5.65 0.11 3.14
N GLN A 52 5.42 -1.18 2.83
CA GLN A 52 5.09 -1.64 1.49
C GLN A 52 3.72 -1.11 1.05
N VAL A 53 2.70 -1.23 1.91
CA VAL A 53 1.35 -0.71 1.61
C VAL A 53 1.41 0.79 1.32
N ILE A 54 2.12 1.55 2.16
CA ILE A 54 2.30 3.00 1.97
C ILE A 54 3.06 3.28 0.67
N TYR A 55 4.14 2.55 0.38
CA TYR A 55 4.94 2.73 -0.82
C TYR A 55 4.11 2.56 -2.10
N TYR A 56 3.33 1.48 -2.21
CA TYR A 56 2.48 1.25 -3.37
C TYR A 56 1.36 2.29 -3.48
N GLY A 57 0.78 2.72 -2.34
CA GLY A 57 -0.20 3.80 -2.32
C GLY A 57 0.37 5.14 -2.79
N LEU A 58 1.57 5.52 -2.33
CA LEU A 58 2.25 6.75 -2.75
C LEU A 58 2.70 6.70 -4.22
N SER A 59 3.15 5.53 -4.70
CA SER A 59 3.54 5.34 -6.11
C SER A 59 2.37 5.49 -7.08
N GLY A 60 1.13 5.34 -6.62
CA GLY A 60 -0.08 5.57 -7.42
C GLY A 60 -0.50 7.04 -7.50
N LEU A 61 0.16 7.95 -6.77
CA LEU A 61 -0.14 9.38 -6.80
C LEU A 61 0.66 10.06 -7.91
N GLU A 62 -0.03 10.70 -8.85
CA GLU A 62 0.57 11.35 -10.01
C GLU A 62 1.63 12.40 -9.63
N ALA A 63 1.41 13.13 -8.53
CA ALA A 63 2.35 14.13 -8.03
C ALA A 63 3.66 13.54 -7.47
N LEU A 64 3.65 12.28 -7.03
CA LEU A 64 4.80 11.63 -6.39
C LEU A 64 5.48 10.60 -7.28
N GLN A 65 4.85 10.17 -8.38
CA GLN A 65 5.40 9.16 -9.29
C GLN A 65 6.72 9.59 -9.97
N THR A 66 7.01 10.90 -10.03
CA THR A 66 8.25 11.43 -10.61
C THR A 66 9.45 11.33 -9.68
N LEU A 67 9.23 10.98 -8.41
CA LEU A 67 10.29 10.85 -7.42
C LEU A 67 11.04 9.51 -7.60
N ARG A 68 12.34 9.51 -7.31
CA ARG A 68 13.13 8.26 -7.29
C ARG A 68 12.67 7.34 -6.16
N ASP A 69 12.78 6.03 -6.38
CA ASP A 69 12.44 4.99 -5.37
C ASP A 69 13.08 5.28 -4.00
N SER A 70 14.34 5.70 -3.97
CA SER A 70 15.03 6.04 -2.72
C SER A 70 14.37 7.18 -1.94
N SER A 71 13.85 8.19 -2.64
CA SER A 71 13.12 9.32 -2.05
C SER A 71 11.75 8.88 -1.56
N LEU A 72 11.08 8.02 -2.34
CA LEU A 72 9.78 7.45 -1.99
C LEU A 72 9.87 6.58 -0.72
N ARG A 73 10.90 5.73 -0.62
CA ARG A 73 11.19 4.95 0.59
C ARG A 73 11.48 5.80 1.81
N ALA A 74 12.17 6.94 1.64
CA ALA A 74 12.39 7.89 2.72
C ALA A 74 11.07 8.53 3.15
N LEU A 75 10.20 8.91 2.20
CA LEU A 75 8.87 9.46 2.46
C LEU A 75 7.97 8.49 3.24
N CYS A 76 7.98 7.20 2.92
CA CYS A 76 7.21 6.19 3.66
C CYS A 76 7.49 6.19 5.18
N LYS A 77 8.70 6.59 5.58
CA LYS A 77 9.11 6.67 6.99
C LYS A 77 8.69 7.95 7.71
N VAL A 78 8.26 8.99 7.01
CA VAL A 78 7.94 10.30 7.61
C VAL A 78 6.51 10.76 7.36
N VAL A 79 5.85 10.24 6.32
CA VAL A 79 4.49 10.62 5.92
C VAL A 79 3.49 10.41 7.06
N ARG A 80 2.51 11.31 7.17
CA ARG A 80 1.40 11.25 8.13
C ARG A 80 0.09 11.46 7.39
N TYR A 81 -0.95 10.79 7.85
CA TYR A 81 -2.31 10.98 7.34
C TYR A 81 -3.05 11.96 8.24
N GLU A 82 -3.71 12.92 7.60
CA GLU A 82 -4.59 13.89 8.25
C GLU A 82 -5.89 13.96 7.44
N LYS A 83 -7.02 13.98 8.14
CA LYS A 83 -8.35 14.05 7.53
C LYS A 83 -8.95 15.41 7.86
N HIS A 84 -9.34 16.13 6.82
CA HIS A 84 -9.95 17.45 6.94
C HIS A 84 -11.40 17.41 6.47
N LEU A 85 -12.23 18.26 7.06
CA LEU A 85 -13.60 18.48 6.63
C LEU A 85 -13.63 19.48 5.46
N ALA A 86 -14.77 19.54 4.77
CA ALA A 86 -14.97 20.55 3.74
C ALA A 86 -14.86 21.96 4.35
N ASN A 87 -14.17 22.86 3.64
CA ASN A 87 -13.90 24.25 4.03
C ASN A 87 -12.86 24.46 5.14
N ASP A 88 -12.12 23.42 5.55
CA ASP A 88 -10.98 23.60 6.46
C ASP A 88 -9.84 24.36 5.75
N VAL A 89 -9.48 25.54 6.28
CA VAL A 89 -8.35 26.32 5.79
C VAL A 89 -7.05 25.69 6.31
N LEU A 90 -6.31 25.04 5.42
CA LEU A 90 -5.06 24.35 5.76
C LEU A 90 -3.86 25.29 5.88
N TYR A 91 -3.82 26.34 5.07
CA TYR A 91 -2.72 27.31 5.06
C TYR A 91 -3.22 28.68 4.61
N TYR A 92 -2.65 29.71 5.23
CA TYR A 92 -2.82 31.10 4.80
C TYR A 92 -1.59 31.52 3.99
N SER A 93 -1.81 32.04 2.78
CA SER A 93 -0.73 32.59 1.98
C SER A 93 -0.36 33.99 2.49
N THR A 94 0.89 34.20 2.86
CA THR A 94 1.40 35.47 3.40
C THR A 94 1.76 36.50 2.32
N VAL A 95 1.48 36.24 1.04
CA VAL A 95 1.92 37.06 -0.10
C VAL A 95 1.28 38.45 -0.22
N ASN A 96 0.43 38.88 0.72
CA ASN A 96 -0.14 40.23 0.72
C ASN A 96 -0.01 40.95 2.06
N LYS A 97 1.24 41.22 2.48
CA LYS A 97 1.55 42.46 3.21
C LYS A 97 2.40 43.38 2.33
N LYS A 98 1.84 43.82 1.21
CA LYS A 98 2.22 45.15 0.72
C LYS A 98 1.65 46.13 1.74
N VAL A 99 2.52 46.62 2.60
CA VAL A 99 2.31 47.86 3.36
C VAL A 99 2.03 48.94 2.32
N CYS A 100 0.76 49.14 1.98
CA CYS A 100 0.31 50.35 1.33
C CYS A 100 0.29 51.42 2.42
N ASN A 101 1.47 51.94 2.76
CA ASN A 101 1.56 53.24 3.40
C ASN A 101 1.12 54.24 2.33
N LYS A 102 -0.15 54.65 2.39
CA LYS A 102 -0.63 55.80 1.63
C LYS A 102 -0.73 56.94 2.64
N ASN A 103 0.16 57.92 2.40
CA ASN A 103 0.24 59.25 2.99
C ASN A 103 -1.08 59.83 3.50
#